data_AF-A0A829QNN6-F1
#
_entry.id   AF-A0A829QNN6-F1
#
_cell.length_a   1.000
_cell.length_b   1.000
_cell.length_c   1.000
_cell.angle_alpha   90.00
_cell.angle_beta   90.00
_cell.angle_gamma   90.00
#
_symmetry.space_group_name_H-M   'P 1'
#
loop_
_entity.id
_entity.type
_entity.pdbx_description
1 polymer ?
#
loop_
_entity_poly.entity_id
_entity_poly.type
_entity_poly.pdbx_seq_one_letter_code
_entity_poly.pdbx_strand_id
1 'polypeptide(L)'
;MFETDSDFDPDETVSTLALDVIDELRMKMLECLLVLHTLPDEADLNFTDLANDILAAHRGSLEAYQAASIVHQGAELDERWGNSLSRPKAIFARHNAAVRRGAVQVAPLPALCDRLERHLYQLPRPDRTQTVAGQRPKCAAVVKTTGQDCTNSAIYLGSGMFGAHCYSHATAAEREQYRDHHERNDALQARSHTDLRNLQRAVGQKIAAHWIATREQRVQWINDIVLN
;
A
#
# COMPACT_ATOMS: atom_id res chain seq x y z
N MET A 1 51.15 26.43 1.20
CA MET A 1 49.90 26.77 1.88
C MET A 1 48.82 26.63 0.81
N PHE A 2 48.24 25.44 0.72
CA PHE A 2 47.18 25.17 -0.27
C PHE A 2 45.87 25.46 0.44
N GLU A 3 45.17 26.45 -0.07
CA GLU A 3 43.80 26.77 0.32
C GLU A 3 42.96 25.52 0.10
N THR A 4 42.43 24.98 1.20
CA THR A 4 41.42 23.94 1.16
C THR A 4 40.14 24.61 0.68
N ASP A 5 39.86 24.57 -0.62
CA ASP A 5 38.49 24.63 -1.09
C ASP A 5 37.79 23.42 -0.47
N SER A 6 37.11 23.66 0.65
CA SER A 6 36.13 22.70 1.15
C SER A 6 34.97 22.74 0.16
N ASP A 7 35.04 21.89 -0.86
CA ASP A 7 33.88 21.40 -1.57
C ASP A 7 33.01 20.68 -0.53
N PHE A 8 32.21 21.45 0.20
CA PHE A 8 31.01 20.96 0.85
C PHE A 8 30.17 20.37 -0.27
N ASP A 9 30.28 19.06 -0.48
CA ASP A 9 29.33 18.31 -1.29
C ASP A 9 27.96 18.58 -0.66
N PRO A 10 27.08 19.36 -1.31
CA PRO A 10 25.87 19.79 -0.65
C PRO A 10 25.10 18.54 -0.25
N ASP A 11 24.61 18.54 0.99
CA ASP A 11 23.67 17.55 1.48
C ASP A 11 22.66 17.22 0.39
N GLU A 12 22.28 15.95 0.25
CA GLU A 12 21.29 15.57 -0.77
C GLU A 12 20.04 16.43 -0.54
N THR A 13 19.61 17.18 -1.56
CA THR A 13 18.42 18.02 -1.48
C THR A 13 17.38 17.57 -2.47
N VAL A 14 16.12 17.74 -2.09
CA VAL A 14 14.96 17.47 -2.94
C VAL A 14 14.06 18.68 -2.86
N SER A 15 13.73 19.27 -4.02
CA SER A 15 12.79 20.39 -4.09
C SER A 15 11.35 19.91 -3.99
N THR A 16 10.43 20.81 -3.60
CA THR A 16 8.99 20.52 -3.59
C THR A 16 8.49 20.13 -4.98
N LEU A 17 8.96 20.83 -6.03
CA LEU A 17 8.61 20.48 -7.42
C LEU A 17 9.03 19.05 -7.78
N ALA A 18 10.21 18.59 -7.33
CA ALA A 18 10.64 17.23 -7.60
C ALA A 18 9.70 16.21 -6.93
N LEU A 19 9.25 16.46 -5.71
CA LEU A 19 8.25 15.60 -5.06
C LEU A 19 6.93 15.56 -5.82
N ASP A 20 6.40 16.73 -6.19
CA ASP A 20 5.13 16.84 -6.90
C ASP A 20 5.18 16.10 -8.25
N VAL A 21 6.28 16.26 -9.00
CA VAL A 21 6.48 15.58 -10.28
C VAL A 21 6.61 14.07 -10.10
N ILE A 22 7.29 13.60 -9.06
CA ILE A 22 7.40 12.15 -8.80
C ILE A 22 6.04 11.57 -8.37
N ASP A 23 5.24 12.27 -7.56
CA ASP A 23 3.89 11.81 -7.19
C ASP A 23 2.97 11.77 -8.42
N GLU A 24 3.01 12.80 -9.28
CA GLU A 24 2.24 12.78 -10.53
C GLU A 24 2.70 11.64 -11.46
N LEU A 25 4.00 11.36 -11.54
CA LEU A 25 4.52 10.22 -12.29
C LEU A 25 3.96 8.90 -11.74
N ARG A 26 3.91 8.73 -10.41
CA ARG A 26 3.28 7.56 -9.78
C ARG A 26 1.82 7.44 -10.17
N MET A 27 1.08 8.55 -10.11
CA MET A 27 -0.33 8.60 -10.51
C MET A 27 -0.50 8.17 -11.97
N LYS A 28 0.35 8.65 -12.88
CA LYS A 28 0.31 8.25 -14.30
C LYS A 28 0.58 6.77 -14.51
N MET A 29 1.54 6.18 -13.79
CA MET A 29 1.76 4.73 -13.88
C MET A 29 0.53 3.94 -13.40
N LEU A 30 -0.11 4.39 -12.33
CA LEU A 30 -1.34 3.79 -11.82
C LEU A 30 -2.51 3.93 -12.81
N GLU A 31 -2.69 5.11 -13.40
CA GLU A 31 -3.67 5.36 -14.45
C GLU A 31 -3.47 4.40 -15.63
N CYS A 32 -2.23 4.23 -16.10
CA CYS A 32 -1.90 3.29 -17.16
C CYS A 32 -2.28 1.85 -16.82
N LEU A 33 -1.98 1.37 -15.60
CA LEU A 33 -2.38 0.04 -15.15
C LEU A 33 -3.91 -0.15 -15.20
N LEU A 34 -4.66 0.84 -14.72
CA LEU A 34 -6.12 0.79 -14.66
C LEU A 34 -6.74 0.80 -16.06
N VAL A 35 -6.20 1.61 -16.98
CA VAL A 35 -6.65 1.64 -18.39
C VAL A 35 -6.36 0.32 -19.08
N LEU A 36 -5.20 -0.30 -18.85
CA LEU A 36 -4.92 -1.62 -19.43
C LEU A 36 -5.94 -2.69 -19.03
N HIS A 37 -6.54 -2.59 -17.84
CA HIS A 37 -7.59 -3.52 -17.41
C HIS A 37 -8.92 -3.37 -18.18
N THR A 38 -9.09 -2.31 -18.97
CA THR A 38 -10.29 -2.11 -19.79
C THR A 38 -10.12 -2.57 -21.23
N LEU A 39 -8.88 -2.76 -21.71
CA LEU A 39 -8.60 -3.10 -23.10
C LEU A 39 -8.93 -4.53 -23.53
N PRO A 40 -8.93 -5.57 -22.67
CA PRO A 40 -9.24 -6.94 -23.12
C PRO A 40 -10.64 -7.10 -23.73
N ASP A 41 -11.57 -6.20 -23.42
CA ASP A 41 -12.92 -6.20 -24.02
C ASP A 41 -12.96 -5.48 -25.39
N GLU A 42 -11.90 -4.74 -25.73
CA GLU A 42 -11.80 -3.87 -26.92
C GLU A 42 -10.73 -4.35 -27.92
N ALA A 43 -9.80 -5.20 -27.49
CA ALA A 43 -8.71 -5.70 -28.32
C ALA A 43 -8.34 -7.14 -27.95
N ASP A 44 -8.25 -8.01 -28.96
CA ASP A 44 -7.80 -9.40 -28.85
C ASP A 44 -6.27 -9.51 -28.68
N LEU A 45 -5.73 -8.86 -27.65
CA LEU A 45 -4.30 -8.83 -27.33
C LEU A 45 -4.04 -9.22 -25.87
N ASN A 46 -2.92 -9.90 -25.63
CA ASN A 46 -2.45 -10.17 -24.28
C ASN A 46 -1.58 -9.01 -23.76
N PHE A 47 -2.11 -8.24 -22.81
CA PHE A 47 -1.41 -7.10 -22.21
C PHE A 47 -0.61 -7.44 -20.94
N THR A 48 -0.41 -8.71 -20.61
CA THR A 48 0.22 -9.13 -19.34
C THR A 48 1.63 -8.58 -19.17
N ASP A 49 2.47 -8.67 -20.19
CA ASP A 49 3.87 -8.21 -20.10
C ASP A 49 3.94 -6.70 -19.92
N LEU A 50 3.14 -5.95 -20.70
CA LEU A 50 3.03 -4.50 -20.57
C LEU A 50 2.51 -4.09 -19.17
N ALA A 51 1.51 -4.79 -18.64
CA ALA A 51 1.02 -4.54 -17.28
C ALA A 51 2.10 -4.78 -16.22
N ASN A 52 2.94 -5.82 -16.39
CA ASN A 52 4.05 -6.11 -15.48
C ASN A 52 5.13 -5.01 -15.52
N ASP A 53 5.46 -4.52 -16.71
CA ASP A 53 6.44 -3.45 -16.88
C ASP A 53 5.97 -2.14 -16.23
N ILE A 54 4.70 -1.77 -16.44
CA ILE A 54 4.13 -0.57 -15.80
C ILE A 54 4.04 -0.76 -14.29
N LEU A 55 3.71 -1.96 -13.80
CA LEU A 55 3.70 -2.26 -12.37
C LEU A 55 5.09 -2.14 -11.75
N ALA A 56 6.13 -2.58 -12.46
CA ALA A 56 7.51 -2.41 -12.03
C ALA A 56 7.89 -0.92 -11.96
N ALA A 57 7.54 -0.13 -12.99
CA ALA A 57 7.76 1.32 -13.00
C ALA A 57 6.97 2.04 -11.88
N HIS A 58 5.74 1.61 -11.62
CA HIS A 58 4.91 2.13 -10.53
C HIS A 58 5.55 1.88 -9.15
N ARG A 59 6.07 0.67 -8.92
CA ARG A 59 6.81 0.37 -7.68
C ARG A 59 8.10 1.18 -7.55
N GLY A 60 8.82 1.35 -8.65
CA GLY A 60 10.03 2.16 -8.69
C GLY A 60 9.76 3.64 -8.38
N SER A 61 8.67 4.19 -8.90
CA SER A 61 8.25 5.57 -8.62
C SER A 61 7.75 5.76 -7.19
N LEU A 62 7.09 4.77 -6.59
CA LEU A 62 6.79 4.75 -5.13
C LEU A 62 8.07 4.82 -4.30
N GLU A 63 9.05 3.97 -4.62
CA GLU A 63 10.32 3.93 -3.89
C GLU A 63 11.08 5.27 -4.03
N ALA A 64 11.09 5.84 -5.24
CA ALA A 64 11.68 7.15 -5.49
C ALA A 64 10.98 8.27 -4.71
N TYR A 65 9.65 8.31 -4.71
CA TYR A 65 8.87 9.31 -3.97
C TYR A 65 9.17 9.24 -2.48
N GLN A 66 9.14 8.04 -1.91
CA GLN A 66 9.36 7.86 -0.48
C GLN A 66 10.78 8.27 -0.06
N ALA A 67 11.80 7.90 -0.83
CA ALA A 67 13.18 8.30 -0.57
C ALA A 67 13.33 9.83 -0.70
N ALA A 68 12.81 10.40 -1.79
CA ALA A 68 12.85 11.84 -2.04
C ALA A 68 12.13 12.62 -0.94
N SER A 69 11.02 12.09 -0.42
CA SER A 69 10.23 12.69 0.65
C SER A 69 10.98 12.72 1.99
N ILE A 70 11.71 11.66 2.33
CA ILE A 70 12.57 11.62 3.52
C ILE A 70 13.68 12.67 3.39
N VAL A 71 14.33 12.77 2.23
CA VAL A 71 15.38 13.78 1.98
C VAL A 71 14.80 15.20 2.03
N HIS A 72 13.65 15.43 1.41
CA HIS A 72 12.96 16.73 1.43
C HIS A 72 12.60 17.19 2.85
N GLN A 73 12.27 16.26 3.74
CA GLN A 73 12.00 16.53 5.14
C GLN A 73 13.26 16.82 5.98
N GLY A 74 14.45 16.81 5.37
CA GLY A 74 15.72 17.06 6.06
C GLY A 74 16.12 15.91 6.99
N ALA A 75 15.74 14.68 6.65
CA ALA A 75 16.14 13.52 7.44
C ALA A 75 17.66 13.34 7.43
N GLU A 76 18.23 13.02 8.59
CA GLU A 76 19.65 12.73 8.71
C GLU A 76 20.00 11.42 7.98
N LEU A 77 21.09 11.45 7.22
CA LEU A 77 21.62 10.33 6.46
C LEU A 77 23.08 10.09 6.87
N ASP A 78 23.45 8.84 7.04
CA ASP A 78 24.87 8.44 7.18
C ASP A 78 25.67 8.80 5.91
N GLU A 79 26.99 8.69 5.94
CA GLU A 79 27.85 9.05 4.80
C GLU A 79 27.43 8.38 3.48
N ARG A 80 27.59 9.11 2.36
CA ARG A 80 27.32 8.58 1.02
C ARG A 80 28.26 7.41 0.70
N TRP A 81 27.72 6.43 -0.02
CA TRP A 81 28.52 5.31 -0.52
C TRP A 81 29.04 5.62 -1.92
N GLY A 82 30.24 6.19 -1.98
CA GLY A 82 30.89 6.60 -3.23
C GLY A 82 30.43 7.97 -3.73
N ASN A 83 30.85 8.31 -4.94
CA ASN A 83 30.75 9.68 -5.49
C ASN A 83 29.52 9.89 -6.39
N SER A 84 28.66 8.89 -6.55
CA SER A 84 27.44 8.99 -7.38
C SER A 84 26.21 9.30 -6.53
N LEU A 85 25.17 9.83 -7.18
CA LEU A 85 23.87 10.06 -6.53
C LEU A 85 23.32 8.76 -5.94
N SER A 86 22.83 8.84 -4.71
CA SER A 86 22.23 7.70 -4.02
C SER A 86 20.98 7.21 -4.76
N ARG A 87 20.92 5.90 -5.00
CA ARG A 87 19.66 5.25 -5.39
C ARG A 87 18.66 5.35 -4.23
N PRO A 88 17.34 5.31 -4.48
CA PRO A 88 16.32 5.34 -3.43
C PRO A 88 16.58 4.34 -2.28
N LYS A 89 16.97 3.09 -2.60
CA LYS A 89 17.36 2.08 -1.60
C LYS A 89 18.51 2.50 -0.70
N ALA A 90 19.50 3.20 -1.25
CA ALA A 90 20.65 3.67 -0.50
C ALA A 90 20.24 4.80 0.47
N ILE A 91 19.31 5.67 0.08
CA ILE A 91 18.73 6.69 0.98
C ILE A 91 18.12 6.02 2.21
N PHE A 92 17.25 5.03 2.04
CA PHE A 92 16.65 4.33 3.18
C PHE A 92 17.70 3.63 4.06
N ALA A 93 18.69 2.98 3.44
CA ALA A 93 19.74 2.28 4.19
C ALA A 93 20.57 3.25 5.04
N ARG A 94 20.94 4.40 4.48
CA ARG A 94 21.70 5.46 5.15
C ARG A 94 20.88 6.16 6.23
N HIS A 95 19.60 6.43 5.98
CA HIS A 95 18.69 6.95 7.01
C HIS A 95 18.55 5.97 8.18
N ASN A 96 18.30 4.69 7.90
CA ASN A 96 18.19 3.65 8.92
C ASN A 96 19.51 3.43 9.70
N ALA A 97 20.66 3.70 9.09
CA ALA A 97 21.95 3.69 9.78
C ALA A 97 22.10 4.89 10.72
N ALA A 98 21.73 6.10 10.28
CA ALA A 98 21.70 7.29 11.11
C ALA A 98 20.75 7.13 12.31
N VAL A 99 19.54 6.60 12.09
CA VAL A 99 18.56 6.32 13.15
C VAL A 99 19.13 5.37 14.21
N ARG A 100 19.87 4.33 13.79
CA ARG A 100 20.55 3.41 14.72
C ARG A 100 21.65 4.08 15.56
N ARG A 101 22.19 5.21 15.09
CA ARG A 101 23.17 6.03 15.84
C ARG A 101 22.53 7.14 16.66
N GLY A 102 21.19 7.25 16.66
CA GLY A 102 20.44 8.20 17.49
C GLY A 102 19.70 9.28 16.71
N ALA A 103 19.77 9.30 15.37
CA ALA A 103 18.99 10.24 14.58
C ALA A 103 17.48 9.99 14.71
N VAL A 104 16.68 11.03 14.47
CA VAL A 104 15.21 10.93 14.47
C VAL A 104 14.75 10.12 13.26
N GLN A 105 13.90 9.12 13.50
CA GLN A 105 13.27 8.37 12.41
C GLN A 105 12.23 9.23 11.70
N VAL A 106 12.41 9.42 10.39
CA VAL A 106 11.50 10.20 9.54
C VAL A 106 10.72 9.24 8.65
N ALA A 107 9.40 9.32 8.71
CA ALA A 107 8.53 8.58 7.80
C ALA A 107 8.35 9.38 6.49
N PRO A 108 8.19 8.71 5.33
CA PRO A 108 7.79 9.39 4.10
C PRO A 108 6.46 10.13 4.28
N LEU A 109 6.33 11.29 3.64
CA LEU A 109 5.06 12.02 3.56
C LEU A 109 4.02 11.18 2.79
N PRO A 110 2.73 11.31 3.15
CA PRO A 110 1.66 10.68 2.39
C PRO A 110 1.51 11.36 1.03
N ALA A 111 1.48 10.55 -0.02
CA ALA A 111 1.26 11.01 -1.40
C ALA A 111 -0.23 11.06 -1.74
N LEU A 112 -0.61 11.81 -2.78
CA LEU A 112 -1.98 11.79 -3.30
C LEU A 112 -2.34 10.40 -3.83
N CYS A 113 -1.39 9.77 -4.53
CA CYS A 113 -1.53 8.42 -5.09
C CYS A 113 -1.88 7.37 -4.01
N ASP A 114 -1.34 7.51 -2.79
CA ASP A 114 -1.55 6.55 -1.70
C ASP A 114 -3.02 6.44 -1.28
N ARG A 115 -3.80 7.52 -1.43
CA ARG A 115 -5.24 7.49 -1.13
C ARG A 115 -5.99 6.65 -2.16
N LEU A 116 -5.65 6.82 -3.43
CA LEU A 116 -6.28 6.11 -4.53
C LEU A 116 -5.88 4.63 -4.51
N GLU A 117 -4.59 4.31 -4.34
CA GLU A 117 -4.10 2.94 -4.25
C GLU A 117 -4.77 2.16 -3.12
N ARG A 118 -4.88 2.76 -1.92
CA ARG A 118 -5.59 2.13 -0.80
C ARG A 118 -7.03 1.82 -1.14
N HIS A 119 -7.73 2.74 -1.81
CA HIS A 119 -9.12 2.51 -2.21
C HIS A 119 -9.26 1.41 -3.27
N LEU A 120 -8.31 1.30 -4.20
CA LEU A 120 -8.39 0.41 -5.35
C LEU A 120 -7.76 -0.97 -5.13
N TYR A 121 -6.84 -1.13 -4.19
CA TYR A 121 -6.07 -2.37 -4.02
C TYR A 121 -6.15 -2.96 -2.62
N GLN A 122 -6.66 -2.23 -1.62
CA GLN A 122 -6.79 -2.75 -0.27
C GLN A 122 -8.14 -3.44 -0.09
N LEU A 123 -8.11 -4.76 0.15
CA LEU A 123 -9.30 -5.50 0.53
C LEU A 123 -9.80 -5.05 1.91
N PRO A 124 -11.12 -5.05 2.15
CA PRO A 124 -11.67 -4.88 3.50
C PRO A 124 -11.02 -5.88 4.46
N ARG A 125 -10.61 -5.40 5.64
CA ARG A 125 -10.05 -6.28 6.65
C ARG A 125 -11.14 -7.28 7.07
N PRO A 126 -10.86 -8.60 7.03
CA PRO A 126 -11.83 -9.57 7.47
C PRO A 126 -12.05 -9.46 8.96
N ASP A 127 -13.28 -9.69 9.39
CA ASP A 127 -13.64 -9.63 10.80
C ASP A 127 -13.18 -10.92 11.49
N ARG A 128 -11.98 -10.88 12.09
CA ARG A 128 -11.33 -12.05 12.68
C ARG A 128 -10.93 -11.77 14.12
N THR A 129 -10.71 -12.84 14.88
CA THR A 129 -10.23 -12.73 16.27
C THR A 129 -8.90 -11.97 16.39
N GLN A 130 -8.11 -11.95 15.32
CA GLN A 130 -6.82 -11.26 15.23
C GLN A 130 -6.96 -9.75 15.03
N THR A 131 -8.13 -9.26 14.61
CA THR A 131 -8.38 -7.83 14.36
C THR A 131 -8.93 -7.10 15.58
N VAL A 132 -9.21 -7.81 16.68
CA VAL A 132 -9.65 -7.21 17.94
C VAL A 132 -8.44 -6.75 18.76
N ALA A 133 -8.41 -5.46 19.11
CA ALA A 133 -7.44 -4.92 20.05
C ALA A 133 -7.86 -5.23 21.49
N GLY A 134 -6.95 -5.79 22.29
CA GLY A 134 -7.16 -6.04 23.72
C GLY A 134 -7.02 -7.49 24.17
N GLN A 135 -7.26 -7.73 25.46
CA GLN A 135 -7.15 -9.05 26.08
C GLN A 135 -8.31 -9.95 25.67
N ARG A 136 -7.99 -11.14 25.18
CA ARG A 136 -8.99 -12.13 24.75
C ARG A 136 -9.61 -12.81 25.97
N PRO A 137 -10.95 -12.87 26.07
CA PRO A 137 -11.63 -13.60 27.14
C PRO A 137 -11.21 -15.07 27.17
N LYS A 138 -11.08 -15.63 28.37
CA LYS A 138 -10.84 -17.07 28.57
C LYS A 138 -12.18 -17.82 28.64
N CYS A 139 -12.12 -19.11 28.34
CA CYS A 139 -13.23 -20.03 28.50
C CYS A 139 -13.66 -20.11 29.97
N ALA A 140 -14.96 -19.96 30.22
CA ALA A 140 -15.54 -20.04 31.56
C ALA A 140 -15.79 -21.49 32.07
N ALA A 141 -15.52 -22.51 31.23
CA ALA A 141 -15.72 -23.91 31.60
C ALA A 141 -14.54 -24.51 32.37
N VAL A 142 -14.84 -25.54 33.16
CA VAL A 142 -13.86 -26.39 33.84
C VAL A 142 -13.61 -27.66 33.03
N VAL A 143 -12.35 -28.07 32.92
CA VAL A 143 -11.96 -29.29 32.21
C VAL A 143 -12.36 -30.51 33.05
N LYS A 144 -13.25 -31.36 32.52
CA LYS A 144 -13.81 -32.52 33.25
C LYS A 144 -12.77 -33.50 33.80
N THR A 145 -11.64 -33.67 33.12
CA THR A 145 -10.60 -34.64 33.51
C THR A 145 -9.68 -34.14 34.62
N THR A 146 -9.43 -32.82 34.70
CA THR A 146 -8.50 -32.22 35.67
C THR A 146 -9.21 -31.44 36.77
N GLY A 147 -10.49 -31.09 36.58
CA GLY A 147 -11.23 -30.22 37.50
C GLY A 147 -10.73 -28.78 37.54
N GLN A 148 -9.83 -28.39 36.63
CA GLN A 148 -9.24 -27.05 36.57
C GLN A 148 -9.92 -26.17 35.51
N ASP A 149 -9.84 -24.85 35.68
CA ASP A 149 -10.34 -23.88 34.71
C ASP A 149 -9.71 -24.09 33.32
N CYS A 150 -10.54 -24.02 32.28
CA CYS A 150 -10.07 -24.13 30.92
C CYS A 150 -9.20 -22.91 30.56
N THR A 151 -7.98 -23.17 30.11
CA THR A 151 -7.01 -22.13 29.75
C THR A 151 -7.20 -21.57 28.33
N ASN A 152 -8.04 -22.21 27.52
CA ASN A 152 -8.30 -21.79 26.13
C ASN A 152 -9.08 -20.47 26.07
N SER A 153 -8.88 -19.70 25.01
CA SER A 153 -9.68 -18.51 24.74
C SER A 153 -11.12 -18.87 24.36
N ALA A 154 -12.05 -17.98 24.72
CA ALA A 154 -13.42 -18.08 24.26
C ALA A 154 -13.49 -17.92 22.73
N ILE A 155 -14.51 -18.51 22.11
CA ILE A 155 -14.72 -18.41 20.67
C ILE A 155 -15.08 -16.98 20.27
N TYR A 156 -14.63 -16.59 19.08
CA TYR A 156 -14.97 -15.30 18.50
C TYR A 156 -16.27 -15.38 17.72
N LEU A 157 -17.21 -14.49 18.00
CA LEU A 157 -18.54 -14.48 17.42
C LEU A 157 -18.73 -13.37 16.37
N GLY A 158 -17.68 -12.60 16.11
CA GLY A 158 -17.72 -11.46 15.18
C GLY A 158 -17.91 -10.12 15.88
N SER A 159 -17.52 -9.04 15.20
CA SER A 159 -17.71 -7.64 15.60
C SER A 159 -17.18 -7.31 17.00
N GLY A 160 -16.05 -7.91 17.38
CA GLY A 160 -15.45 -7.74 18.71
C GLY A 160 -16.08 -8.60 19.80
N MET A 161 -17.11 -9.40 19.50
CA MET A 161 -17.81 -10.22 20.48
C MET A 161 -17.16 -11.60 20.64
N PHE A 162 -17.18 -12.08 21.87
CA PHE A 162 -16.71 -13.42 22.25
C PHE A 162 -17.83 -14.16 22.98
N GLY A 163 -17.85 -15.48 22.83
CA GLY A 163 -18.68 -16.36 23.66
C GLY A 163 -18.18 -16.43 25.10
N ALA A 164 -18.87 -17.21 25.92
CA ALA A 164 -18.39 -17.57 27.26
C ALA A 164 -17.39 -18.74 27.21
N HIS A 165 -17.42 -19.54 26.16
CA HIS A 165 -16.69 -20.81 26.08
C HIS A 165 -15.74 -20.90 24.88
N CYS A 166 -14.72 -21.74 25.00
CA CYS A 166 -13.93 -22.18 23.83
C CYS A 166 -14.74 -23.17 22.99
N TYR A 167 -14.30 -23.43 21.75
CA TYR A 167 -15.08 -24.23 20.79
C TYR A 167 -15.50 -25.61 21.34
N SER A 168 -14.61 -26.26 22.09
CA SER A 168 -14.84 -27.56 22.71
C SER A 168 -15.92 -27.52 23.80
N HIS A 169 -16.03 -26.43 24.55
CA HIS A 169 -17.01 -26.27 25.64
C HIS A 169 -18.24 -25.46 25.23
N ALA A 170 -18.22 -24.85 24.04
CA ALA A 170 -19.29 -24.01 23.53
C ALA A 170 -20.63 -24.72 23.47
N THR A 171 -21.67 -23.98 23.82
CA THR A 171 -23.06 -24.38 23.63
C THR A 171 -23.39 -24.53 22.14
N ALA A 172 -24.51 -25.19 21.83
CA ALA A 172 -24.97 -25.32 20.45
C ALA A 172 -25.17 -23.94 19.78
N ALA A 173 -25.77 -22.98 20.50
CA ALA A 173 -26.00 -21.62 20.02
C ALA A 173 -24.68 -20.86 19.75
N GLU A 174 -23.70 -20.97 20.64
CA GLU A 174 -22.37 -20.37 20.46
C GLU A 174 -21.66 -20.95 19.22
N ARG A 175 -21.74 -22.28 19.00
CA ARG A 175 -21.17 -22.92 17.82
C ARG A 175 -21.88 -22.53 16.53
N GLU A 176 -23.19 -22.35 16.58
CA GLU A 176 -23.98 -21.88 15.44
C GLU A 176 -23.58 -20.46 15.06
N GLN A 177 -23.55 -19.52 16.03
CA GLN A 177 -23.10 -18.15 15.80
C GLN A 177 -21.66 -18.08 15.26
N TYR A 178 -20.77 -18.91 15.77
CA TYR A 178 -19.40 -19.03 15.26
C TYR A 178 -19.37 -19.49 13.80
N ARG A 179 -20.13 -20.53 13.43
CA ARG A 179 -20.20 -21.04 12.05
C ARG A 179 -20.77 -19.99 11.10
N ASP A 180 -21.89 -19.40 11.48
CA ASP A 180 -22.56 -18.32 10.76
C ASP A 180 -21.62 -17.13 10.49
N HIS A 181 -20.87 -16.71 11.52
CA HIS A 181 -19.88 -15.64 11.38
C HIS A 181 -18.79 -16.00 10.38
N HIS A 182 -18.21 -17.20 10.52
CA HIS A 182 -17.16 -17.66 9.61
C HIS A 182 -17.65 -17.78 8.17
N GLU A 183 -18.83 -18.36 7.94
CA GLU A 183 -19.43 -18.47 6.61
C GLU A 183 -19.70 -17.09 5.99
N ARG A 184 -20.25 -16.14 6.77
CA ARG A 184 -20.45 -14.75 6.31
C ARG A 184 -19.14 -14.07 5.96
N ASN A 185 -18.10 -14.25 6.77
CA ASN A 185 -16.79 -13.64 6.53
C ASN A 185 -16.13 -14.21 5.28
N ASP A 186 -16.17 -15.53 5.09
CA ASP A 186 -15.62 -16.19 3.91
C ASP A 186 -16.38 -15.76 2.63
N ALA A 187 -17.72 -15.67 2.70
CA ALA A 187 -18.53 -15.17 1.60
C ALA A 187 -18.27 -13.68 1.30
N LEU A 188 -18.03 -12.86 2.32
CA LEU A 188 -17.65 -11.45 2.16
C LEU A 188 -16.27 -11.33 1.50
N GLN A 189 -15.29 -12.12 1.94
CA GLN A 189 -13.96 -12.12 1.33
C GLN A 189 -14.02 -12.53 -0.15
N ALA A 190 -14.76 -13.60 -0.47
CA ALA A 190 -14.94 -14.04 -1.86
C ALA A 190 -15.56 -12.94 -2.74
N ARG A 191 -16.60 -12.24 -2.26
CA ARG A 191 -17.22 -11.11 -2.97
C ARG A 191 -16.28 -9.92 -3.12
N SER A 192 -15.54 -9.58 -2.06
CA SER A 192 -14.68 -8.39 -2.03
C SER A 192 -13.61 -8.38 -3.12
N HIS A 193 -13.09 -9.55 -3.53
CA HIS A 193 -12.13 -9.64 -4.64
C HIS A 193 -12.78 -9.27 -5.98
N THR A 194 -14.00 -9.76 -6.23
CA THR A 194 -14.76 -9.45 -7.44
C THR A 194 -15.16 -7.97 -7.46
N ASP A 195 -15.64 -7.45 -6.33
CA ASP A 195 -16.01 -6.05 -6.18
C ASP A 195 -14.82 -5.11 -6.43
N LEU A 196 -13.64 -5.47 -5.91
CA LEU A 196 -12.42 -4.68 -6.11
C LEU A 196 -11.98 -4.67 -7.57
N ARG A 197 -12.04 -5.81 -8.27
CA ARG A 197 -11.75 -5.87 -9.71
C ARG A 197 -12.73 -5.05 -10.53
N ASN A 198 -14.02 -5.11 -10.18
CA ASN A 198 -15.06 -4.32 -10.85
C ASN A 198 -14.84 -2.82 -10.62
N LEU A 199 -14.47 -2.42 -9.40
CA LEU A 199 -14.11 -1.04 -9.08
C LEU A 199 -12.90 -0.56 -9.88
N GLN A 200 -11.82 -1.35 -9.94
CA GLN A 200 -10.63 -1.03 -10.74
C GLN A 200 -10.98 -0.82 -12.21
N ARG A 201 -11.79 -1.73 -12.80
CA ARG A 201 -12.25 -1.60 -14.18
C ARG A 201 -13.09 -0.33 -14.39
N ALA A 202 -14.04 -0.05 -13.50
CA ALA A 202 -14.90 1.13 -13.59
C ALA A 202 -14.10 2.44 -13.49
N VAL A 203 -13.07 2.48 -12.65
CA VAL A 203 -12.15 3.63 -12.57
C VAL A 203 -11.29 3.73 -13.83
N GLY A 204 -10.75 2.61 -14.32
CA GLY A 204 -10.03 2.56 -15.59
C GLY A 204 -10.84 3.11 -16.76
N GLN A 205 -12.13 2.76 -16.85
CA GLN A 205 -13.04 3.26 -17.88
C GLN A 205 -13.22 4.78 -17.82
N LYS A 206 -13.33 5.35 -16.62
CA LYS A 206 -13.42 6.81 -16.43
C LYS A 206 -12.14 7.51 -16.87
N ILE A 207 -10.98 6.94 -16.54
CA ILE A 207 -9.67 7.48 -16.93
C ILE A 207 -9.51 7.41 -18.45
N ALA A 208 -9.80 6.26 -19.07
CA ALA A 208 -9.76 6.10 -20.51
C ALA A 208 -10.67 7.10 -21.24
N ALA A 209 -11.92 7.26 -20.76
CA ALA A 209 -12.85 8.24 -21.32
C ALA A 209 -12.30 9.67 -21.22
N HIS A 210 -11.67 10.03 -20.09
CA HIS A 210 -11.03 11.33 -19.92
C HIS A 210 -9.84 11.54 -20.86
N TRP A 211 -8.98 10.53 -21.04
CA TRP A 211 -7.85 10.57 -21.98
C TRP A 211 -8.33 10.79 -23.42
N ILE A 212 -9.40 10.12 -23.83
CA ILE A 212 -9.98 10.30 -25.18
C ILE A 212 -10.63 11.67 -25.32
N ALA A 213 -11.39 12.11 -24.31
CA ALA A 213 -12.05 13.43 -24.33
C ALA A 213 -11.05 14.60 -24.42
N THR A 214 -9.83 14.43 -23.91
CA THR A 214 -8.78 15.46 -23.95
C THR A 214 -7.76 15.26 -25.07
N ARG A 215 -7.99 14.28 -25.96
CA ARG A 215 -7.03 13.88 -27.00
C ARG A 215 -6.71 15.00 -27.98
N GLU A 216 -7.67 15.83 -28.36
CA GLU A 216 -7.45 16.97 -29.27
C GLU A 216 -6.48 18.00 -28.68
N GLN A 217 -6.65 18.35 -27.41
CA GLN A 217 -5.73 19.25 -26.71
C GLN A 217 -4.32 18.66 -26.64
N ARG A 218 -4.22 17.34 -26.41
CA ARG A 218 -2.94 16.63 -26.43
C ARG A 218 -2.29 16.67 -27.81
N VAL A 219 -3.05 16.51 -28.88
CA VAL A 219 -2.55 16.62 -30.26
C VAL A 219 -2.00 18.02 -30.53
N GLN A 220 -2.72 19.07 -30.14
CA GLN A 220 -2.23 20.44 -30.29
C GLN A 220 -0.91 20.65 -29.54
N TRP A 221 -0.85 20.24 -28.27
CA TRP A 221 0.36 20.35 -27.46
C TRP A 221 1.56 19.60 -28.06
N ILE A 222 1.33 18.41 -28.64
CA ILE A 222 2.39 17.68 -29.36
C ILE A 222 2.87 18.46 -30.59
N ASN A 223 1.94 19.00 -31.39
CA ASN A 223 2.30 19.79 -32.57
C ASN A 223 3.12 21.01 -32.19
N ASP A 224 2.77 21.70 -31.10
CA ASP A 224 3.53 22.85 -30.61
C ASP A 224 4.96 22.46 -30.19
N ILE A 225 5.18 21.25 -29.67
CA ILE A 225 6.54 20.79 -29.31
C ILE A 225 7.33 20.37 -30.55
N VAL A 226 6.71 19.65 -31.49
CA VAL A 226 7.41 19.09 -32.65
C VAL A 226 7.74 20.16 -33.69
N LEU A 227 6.94 21.23 -33.77
CA LEU A 227 7.15 22.34 -34.69
C LEU A 227 8.06 23.45 -34.12
N ASN A 228 8.44 23.38 -32.85
CA ASN A 228 9.46 24.21 -32.21
C ASN A 228 10.83 23.50 -32.20
#